data_AF-A0A7N2L7Z1-F1
#
_entry.id   AF-A0A7N2L7Z1-F1
#
_cell.length_a   1.000
_cell.length_b   1.000
_cell.length_c   1.000
_cell.angle_alpha   90.00
_cell.angle_beta   90.00
_cell.angle_gamma   90.00
#
_symmetry.space_group_name_H-M   'P 1'
#
loop_
_entity.id
_entity.type
_entity.pdbx_description
1 polymer ?
#
loop_
_entity_poly.entity_id
_entity_poly.type
_entity_poly.pdbx_seq_one_letter_code
_entity_poly.pdbx_strand_id
1 'polypeptide(L)'
;MCTWSCILWSSALPIYCNYNYGEATKDLNVDLLNHPEYIEKNATLAFLVAIWRWMTPIKENQPSAHDVFIGNWKPTENDNLAKRVSGFGTTMNVLYGNLVCGKGNNETSMNNIIDYYLHYLDRIGVNPNEAGPHELLSCADQVPFNPSVALPP
;
A
#
# COMPACT_ATOMS: atom_id res chain seq x y z
N MET A 1 1.64 20.02 17.12
CA MET A 1 0.74 19.35 18.07
C MET A 1 -0.50 18.92 17.29
N CYS A 2 -0.59 17.66 16.88
CA CYS A 2 -1.76 17.07 16.21
C CYS A 2 -2.05 15.75 16.91
N THR A 3 -3.03 15.75 17.81
CA THR A 3 -3.31 14.60 18.70
C THR A 3 -4.59 13.84 18.35
N TRP A 4 -5.30 14.18 17.29
CA TRP A 4 -6.52 13.46 16.92
C TRP A 4 -6.59 13.32 15.39
N SER A 5 -6.98 12.12 14.92
CA SER A 5 -7.32 11.78 13.53
C SER A 5 -6.23 11.18 12.60
N CYS A 6 -5.08 10.70 13.10
CA CYS A 6 -4.17 9.91 12.25
C CYS A 6 -4.67 8.49 11.91
N ILE A 7 -5.78 8.02 12.50
CA ILE A 7 -6.18 6.62 12.33
C ILE A 7 -7.71 6.47 12.35
N LEU A 8 -8.31 6.44 11.16
CA LEU A 8 -9.59 5.76 10.98
C LEU A 8 -9.28 4.36 10.45
N TRP A 9 -9.32 3.38 11.36
CA TRP A 9 -9.19 1.95 11.08
C TRP A 9 -10.39 1.37 10.31
N SER A 10 -11.37 2.21 9.95
CA SER A 10 -12.72 1.79 9.54
C SER A 10 -12.94 1.72 8.03
N SER A 11 -11.88 1.79 7.21
CA SER A 11 -11.97 1.69 5.75
C SER A 11 -11.32 0.41 5.21
N ALA A 12 -11.78 -0.06 4.04
CA ALA A 12 -11.31 -1.29 3.41
C ALA A 12 -9.79 -1.28 3.12
N LEU A 13 -9.20 -0.09 2.92
CA LEU A 13 -7.77 0.16 2.94
C LEU A 13 -7.52 1.42 3.80
N PRO A 14 -6.98 1.29 5.02
CA PRO A 14 -6.75 2.41 5.90
C PRO A 14 -5.86 3.46 5.23
N ILE A 15 -6.39 4.68 5.10
CA ILE A 15 -5.62 5.83 4.65
C ILE A 15 -5.09 6.58 5.87
N TYR A 16 -3.77 6.69 5.96
CA TYR A 16 -3.06 7.40 7.03
C TYR A 16 -2.76 8.84 6.62
N CYS A 17 -2.67 9.74 7.60
CA CYS A 17 -2.21 11.13 7.46
C CYS A 17 -3.12 12.09 6.66
N ASN A 18 -3.26 13.31 7.17
CA ASN A 18 -4.06 14.40 6.58
C ASN A 18 -3.73 14.70 5.11
N TYR A 19 -2.49 14.45 4.66
CA TYR A 19 -2.10 14.63 3.27
C TYR A 19 -2.95 13.79 2.31
N ASN A 20 -3.15 12.50 2.62
CA ASN A 20 -3.93 11.62 1.78
C ASN A 20 -5.42 11.97 1.79
N TYR A 21 -5.96 12.44 2.93
CA TYR A 21 -7.32 12.97 3.00
C TYR A 21 -7.50 14.23 2.15
N GLY A 22 -6.49 15.09 2.09
CA GLY A 22 -6.50 16.31 1.27
C GLY A 22 -6.48 16.01 -0.24
N GLU A 23 -5.64 15.08 -0.69
CA GLU A 23 -5.61 14.69 -2.11
C GLU A 23 -6.87 13.92 -2.51
N ALA A 24 -7.33 12.98 -1.67
CA ALA A 24 -8.60 12.29 -1.90
C ALA A 24 -9.79 13.26 -1.94
N THR A 25 -9.77 14.31 -1.11
CA THR A 25 -10.82 15.35 -1.10
C THR A 25 -10.92 16.07 -2.44
N LYS A 26 -9.77 16.41 -3.03
CA LYS A 26 -9.72 17.09 -4.33
C LYS A 26 -10.24 16.18 -5.44
N ASP A 27 -9.78 14.93 -5.47
CA ASP A 27 -10.08 14.01 -6.57
C ASP A 27 -11.50 13.44 -6.50
N LEU A 28 -12.01 13.19 -5.30
CA LEU A 28 -13.36 12.65 -5.08
C LEU A 28 -14.42 13.75 -4.86
N ASN A 29 -14.01 15.01 -4.74
CA ASN A 29 -14.87 16.16 -4.45
C ASN A 29 -15.74 15.96 -3.19
N VAL A 30 -15.11 15.45 -2.11
CA VAL A 30 -15.73 15.22 -0.79
C VAL A 30 -14.77 15.70 0.29
N ASP A 31 -15.21 16.55 1.22
CA ASP A 31 -14.34 17.11 2.27
C ASP A 31 -13.98 16.09 3.37
N LEU A 32 -13.09 15.16 3.03
CA LEU A 32 -12.60 14.14 3.95
C LEU A 32 -11.57 14.70 4.94
N LEU A 33 -11.01 15.89 4.67
CA LEU A 33 -10.04 16.53 5.54
C LEU A 33 -10.70 17.06 6.83
N ASN A 34 -11.87 17.69 6.70
CA ASN A 34 -12.62 18.19 7.86
C ASN A 34 -13.67 17.20 8.36
N HIS A 35 -14.13 16.28 7.50
CA HIS A 35 -15.16 15.28 7.84
C HIS A 35 -14.71 13.84 7.56
N PRO A 36 -13.66 13.35 8.24
CA PRO A 36 -13.15 12.00 8.01
C PRO A 36 -14.17 10.92 8.42
N GLU A 37 -15.14 11.23 9.30
CA GLU A 37 -16.22 10.31 9.71
C GLU A 37 -17.16 9.89 8.56
N TYR A 38 -17.12 10.57 7.41
CA TYR A 38 -17.93 10.19 6.25
C TYR A 38 -17.59 8.79 5.74
N ILE A 39 -16.32 8.39 5.79
CA ILE A 39 -15.90 7.06 5.35
C ILE A 39 -16.37 5.97 6.30
N GLU A 40 -16.62 6.28 7.58
CA GLU A 40 -17.15 5.31 8.55
C GLU A 40 -18.66 5.09 8.39
N LYS A 41 -19.37 6.12 7.91
CA LYS A 41 -20.84 6.11 7.80
C LYS A 41 -21.34 5.74 6.41
N ASN A 42 -20.47 5.79 5.39
CA ASN A 42 -20.83 5.51 4.00
C ASN A 42 -19.87 4.48 3.39
N ALA A 43 -20.34 3.24 3.28
CA ALA A 43 -19.55 2.15 2.73
C ALA A 43 -19.11 2.39 1.27
N THR A 44 -19.97 2.98 0.44
CA THR A 44 -19.62 3.30 -0.95
C THR A 44 -18.46 4.30 -1.01
N LEU A 45 -18.51 5.35 -0.19
CA LEU A 45 -17.43 6.32 -0.09
C LEU A 45 -16.15 5.67 0.44
N ALA A 46 -16.24 4.79 1.44
CA ALA A 46 -15.09 4.05 1.96
C ALA A 46 -14.39 3.22 0.87
N PHE A 47 -15.15 2.53 0.03
CA PHE A 47 -14.61 1.77 -1.09
C PHE A 47 -14.03 2.67 -2.19
N LEU A 48 -14.68 3.79 -2.51
CA LEU A 48 -14.13 4.76 -3.47
C LEU A 48 -12.78 5.31 -3.02
N VAL A 49 -12.66 5.64 -1.74
CA VAL A 49 -11.41 6.10 -1.12
C VAL A 49 -10.33 5.01 -1.16
N ALA A 50 -10.68 3.75 -0.88
CA ALA A 50 -9.75 2.62 -0.98
C ALA A 50 -9.27 2.39 -2.43
N ILE A 51 -10.18 2.43 -3.41
CA ILE A 51 -9.85 2.31 -4.84
C ILE A 51 -8.98 3.49 -5.29
N TRP A 52 -9.31 4.72 -4.87
CA TRP A 52 -8.48 5.88 -5.13
C TRP A 52 -7.06 5.66 -4.60
N ARG A 53 -6.89 5.18 -3.37
CA ARG A 53 -5.56 4.90 -2.81
C ARG A 53 -4.79 3.83 -3.59
N TRP A 54 -5.51 2.86 -4.14
CA TRP A 54 -4.96 1.77 -4.96
C TRP A 54 -4.49 2.25 -6.35
N MET A 55 -5.24 3.17 -6.95
CA MET A 55 -5.02 3.68 -8.32
C MET A 55 -4.11 4.91 -8.38
N THR A 56 -3.97 5.68 -7.30
CA THR A 56 -3.30 6.98 -7.33
C THR A 56 -1.85 6.91 -6.81
N PRO A 57 -0.86 7.32 -7.61
CA PRO A 57 0.50 7.58 -7.13
C PRO A 57 0.53 8.70 -6.08
N ILE A 58 1.12 8.44 -4.92
CA ILE A 58 1.21 9.44 -3.83
C ILE A 58 2.40 10.41 -3.99
N LYS A 59 3.34 10.11 -4.89
CA LYS A 59 4.51 10.93 -5.22
C LYS A 59 4.84 10.76 -6.70
N GLU A 60 5.39 11.81 -7.31
CA GLU A 60 5.72 11.84 -8.75
C GLU A 60 6.61 10.68 -9.22
N ASN A 61 7.55 10.24 -8.37
CA ASN A 61 8.49 9.15 -8.67
C ASN A 61 8.10 7.80 -8.05
N GLN A 62 6.84 7.62 -7.63
CA GLN A 62 6.32 6.35 -7.12
C GLN A 62 5.21 5.83 -8.04
N PRO A 63 5.13 4.53 -8.31
CA PRO A 63 4.00 3.98 -9.05
C PRO A 63 2.73 3.92 -8.20
N SER A 64 1.58 3.71 -8.85
CA SER A 64 0.37 3.28 -8.16
C SER A 64 0.50 1.83 -7.69
N ALA A 65 -0.25 1.45 -6.66
CA ALA A 65 -0.27 0.06 -6.21
C ALA A 65 -0.79 -0.87 -7.32
N HIS A 66 -1.78 -0.39 -8.08
CA HIS A 66 -2.33 -1.07 -9.24
C HIS A 66 -1.28 -1.36 -10.31
N ASP A 67 -0.53 -0.34 -10.76
CA ASP A 67 0.45 -0.49 -11.85
C ASP A 67 1.56 -1.47 -11.50
N VAL A 68 1.98 -1.50 -10.23
CA VAL A 68 2.93 -2.51 -9.74
C VAL A 68 2.31 -3.90 -9.79
N PHE A 69 1.09 -4.04 -9.28
CA PHE A 69 0.42 -5.34 -9.13
C PHE A 69 0.16 -6.01 -10.47
N ILE A 70 -0.23 -5.26 -11.51
CA ILE A 70 -0.50 -5.80 -12.85
C ILE A 70 0.73 -5.81 -13.76
N GLY A 71 1.90 -5.35 -13.28
CA GLY A 71 3.16 -5.39 -14.02
C GLY A 71 3.35 -4.27 -15.07
N ASN A 72 2.54 -3.20 -15.03
CA ASN A 72 2.70 -2.04 -15.91
C ASN A 72 3.89 -1.17 -15.51
N TRP A 73 4.18 -1.09 -14.21
CA TRP A 73 5.33 -0.37 -13.71
C TRP A 73 6.62 -1.13 -14.02
N LYS A 74 7.62 -0.39 -14.53
CA LYS A 74 8.96 -0.90 -14.82
C LYS A 74 9.93 -0.36 -13.76
N PRO A 75 10.55 -1.23 -12.96
CA PRO A 75 11.55 -0.82 -11.98
C PRO A 75 12.71 -0.06 -12.63
N THR A 76 13.11 1.05 -12.02
CA THR A 76 14.34 1.77 -12.38
C THR A 76 15.58 1.05 -11.85
N GLU A 77 16.77 1.52 -12.21
CA GLU A 77 18.02 1.01 -11.63
C GLU A 77 18.05 1.13 -10.09
N ASN A 78 17.57 2.26 -9.55
CA ASN A 78 17.46 2.47 -8.11
C ASN A 78 16.45 1.51 -7.46
N ASP A 79 15.37 1.16 -8.16
CA ASP A 79 14.41 0.17 -7.67
C ASP A 79 15.04 -1.22 -7.60
N ASN A 80 15.81 -1.60 -8.62
CA ASN A 80 16.53 -2.87 -8.63
C ASN A 80 17.57 -2.95 -7.50
N LEU A 81 18.33 -1.87 -7.26
CA LEU A 81 19.25 -1.78 -6.13
C LEU A 81 18.52 -1.86 -4.78
N ALA A 82 17.32 -1.30 -4.72
CA ALA A 82 16.40 -1.40 -3.58
C ALA A 82 15.65 -2.74 -3.50
N LYS A 83 15.96 -3.71 -4.38
CA LYS A 83 15.29 -5.02 -4.51
C LYS A 83 13.78 -4.93 -4.78
N ARG A 84 13.30 -3.82 -5.32
CA ARG A 84 11.89 -3.62 -5.69
C ARG A 84 11.63 -4.18 -7.08
N VAL A 85 10.66 -5.08 -7.18
CA VAL A 85 10.28 -5.79 -8.41
C VAL A 85 8.76 -5.75 -8.57
N SER A 86 8.26 -5.79 -9.80
CA SER A 86 6.82 -5.76 -10.04
C SER A 86 6.16 -7.03 -9.50
N GLY A 87 5.40 -6.88 -8.40
CA GLY A 87 4.80 -7.99 -7.66
C GLY A 87 4.16 -7.51 -6.35
N PHE A 88 3.51 -8.45 -5.65
CA PHE A 88 2.75 -8.17 -4.43
C PHE A 88 3.60 -7.54 -3.31
N GLY A 89 4.87 -7.93 -3.19
CA GLY A 89 5.81 -7.33 -2.25
C GLY A 89 5.98 -5.82 -2.47
N THR A 90 6.21 -5.40 -3.71
CA THR A 90 6.34 -3.97 -4.00
C THR A 90 4.99 -3.25 -3.97
N THR A 91 3.87 -3.92 -4.27
CA THR A 91 2.53 -3.38 -4.01
C THR A 91 2.34 -3.05 -2.52
N MET A 92 2.72 -3.95 -1.61
CA MET A 92 2.72 -3.68 -0.17
C MET A 92 3.67 -2.52 0.20
N ASN A 93 4.83 -2.43 -0.43
CA ASN A 93 5.79 -1.35 -0.20
C ASN A 93 5.22 0.02 -0.60
N VAL A 94 4.49 0.12 -1.71
CA VAL A 94 3.79 1.36 -2.13
C VAL A 94 2.70 1.76 -1.13
N LEU A 95 1.98 0.78 -0.57
CA LEU A 95 0.85 1.03 0.32
C LEU A 95 1.27 1.35 1.76
N TYR A 96 2.18 0.56 2.31
CA TYR A 96 2.54 0.54 3.73
C TYR A 96 4.01 0.89 4.02
N GLY A 97 4.87 0.84 2.99
CA GLY A 97 6.26 1.29 3.07
C GLY A 97 7.02 0.74 4.27
N ASN A 98 7.61 1.65 5.04
CA ASN A 98 8.45 1.36 6.21
C ASN A 98 7.70 0.76 7.40
N LEU A 99 6.35 0.74 7.37
CA LEU A 99 5.58 0.05 8.40
C LEU A 99 5.78 -1.46 8.30
N VAL A 100 5.88 -1.99 7.07
CA VAL A 100 5.83 -3.43 6.77
C VAL A 100 7.11 -3.94 6.09
N CYS A 101 7.77 -3.13 5.27
CA CYS A 101 8.87 -3.56 4.41
C CYS A 101 10.25 -3.21 4.95
N GLY A 102 11.28 -3.95 4.52
CA GLY A 102 12.68 -3.74 4.92
C GLY A 102 13.01 -4.21 6.35
N LYS A 103 12.21 -5.14 6.89
CA LYS A 103 12.30 -5.62 8.29
C LYS A 103 12.65 -7.11 8.40
N GLY A 104 12.95 -7.75 7.27
CA GLY A 104 13.22 -9.19 7.21
C GLY A 104 11.94 -10.04 7.24
N ASN A 105 12.13 -11.36 7.12
CA ASN A 105 11.04 -12.32 6.88
C ASN A 105 10.14 -12.59 8.11
N ASN A 106 10.54 -12.16 9.30
CA ASN A 106 9.79 -12.40 10.54
C ASN A 106 8.83 -11.26 10.89
N GLU A 107 8.68 -10.25 10.03
CA GLU A 107 7.75 -9.15 10.24
C GLU A 107 6.30 -9.64 10.17
N THR A 108 5.64 -9.67 11.32
CA THR A 108 4.28 -10.22 11.47
C THR A 108 3.26 -9.49 10.60
N SER A 109 3.39 -8.16 10.47
CA SER A 109 2.46 -7.35 9.68
C SER A 109 2.51 -7.73 8.20
N MET A 110 3.71 -8.00 7.68
CA MET A 110 3.92 -8.43 6.30
C MET A 110 3.33 -9.82 6.06
N ASN A 111 3.67 -10.76 6.94
CA ASN A 111 3.22 -12.15 6.80
C ASN A 111 1.69 -12.25 6.87
N ASN A 112 1.03 -11.49 7.75
CA ASN A 112 -0.43 -11.44 7.80
C ASN A 112 -1.05 -10.97 6.46
N ILE A 113 -0.47 -9.96 5.81
CA ILE A 113 -0.97 -9.47 4.51
C ILE A 113 -0.79 -10.54 3.43
N ILE A 114 0.36 -11.22 3.41
CA ILE A 114 0.64 -12.34 2.49
C ILE A 114 -0.36 -13.48 2.73
N ASP A 115 -0.61 -13.85 3.98
CA ASP A 115 -1.54 -14.94 4.33
C ASP A 115 -2.97 -14.63 3.84
N TYR A 116 -3.45 -13.40 4.00
CA TYR A 116 -4.75 -12.99 3.45
C TYR A 116 -4.76 -13.06 1.93
N TYR A 117 -3.70 -12.60 1.26
CA TYR A 117 -3.61 -12.67 -0.19
C TYR A 117 -3.69 -14.11 -0.70
N LEU A 118 -2.88 -15.02 -0.13
CA LEU A 118 -2.89 -16.44 -0.49
C LEU A 118 -4.25 -17.09 -0.18
N HIS A 119 -4.88 -16.73 0.94
CA HIS A 119 -6.23 -17.18 1.27
C HIS A 119 -7.27 -16.76 0.23
N TYR A 120 -7.21 -15.51 -0.25
CA TYR A 120 -8.13 -15.03 -1.27
C TYR A 120 -7.90 -15.68 -2.63
N LEU A 121 -6.64 -15.94 -3.00
CA LEU A 121 -6.34 -16.71 -4.23
C LEU A 121 -7.01 -18.08 -4.21
N ASP A 122 -6.86 -18.82 -3.11
CA ASP A 122 -7.51 -20.13 -2.93
C ASP A 122 -9.04 -20.03 -3.06
N ARG A 123 -9.64 -19.01 -2.43
CA ARG A 123 -11.10 -18.78 -2.50
C ARG A 123 -11.63 -18.45 -3.89
N ILE A 124 -10.83 -17.84 -4.76
CA ILE A 124 -11.20 -17.53 -6.14
C ILE A 124 -10.75 -18.60 -7.14
N GLY A 125 -10.23 -19.73 -6.66
CA GLY A 125 -9.83 -20.87 -7.48
C GLY A 125 -8.47 -20.71 -8.16
N VAL A 126 -7.63 -19.79 -7.68
CA VAL A 126 -6.23 -19.64 -8.12
C VAL A 126 -5.34 -20.36 -7.11
N ASN A 127 -4.47 -21.25 -7.60
CA ASN A 127 -3.58 -21.99 -6.72
C ASN A 127 -2.59 -21.02 -6.06
N PRO A 128 -2.47 -20.99 -4.72
CA PRO A 128 -1.51 -20.11 -4.03
C PRO A 128 -0.05 -20.28 -4.46
N ASN A 129 0.33 -21.46 -5.00
CA ASN A 129 1.66 -21.69 -5.54
C ASN A 129 1.93 -20.93 -6.85
N GLU A 130 0.88 -20.47 -7.53
CA GLU A 130 0.97 -19.62 -8.73
C GLU A 130 1.20 -18.14 -8.39
N ALA A 131 1.16 -17.78 -7.10
CA ALA A 131 1.33 -16.40 -6.64
C ALA A 131 2.76 -15.85 -6.85
N GLY A 132 3.71 -16.73 -7.21
CA GLY A 132 5.08 -16.38 -7.56
C GLY A 132 6.10 -16.75 -6.48
N PRO A 133 7.40 -16.56 -6.75
CA PRO A 133 8.46 -16.80 -5.79
C PRO A 133 8.42 -15.76 -4.65
N HIS A 134 9.15 -16.07 -3.57
CA HIS A 134 9.19 -15.24 -2.36
C HIS A 134 9.55 -13.78 -2.65
N GLU A 135 10.44 -13.51 -3.59
CA GLU A 135 10.86 -12.15 -3.95
C GLU A 135 9.75 -11.32 -4.61
N LEU A 136 8.78 -11.95 -5.27
CA LEU A 136 7.59 -11.28 -5.81
C LEU A 136 6.51 -11.07 -4.74
N LEU A 137 6.41 -11.98 -3.77
CA LEU A 137 5.38 -11.96 -2.74
C LEU A 137 5.74 -11.10 -1.53
N SER A 138 7.02 -11.07 -1.15
CA SER A 138 7.52 -10.47 0.08
C SER A 138 8.20 -9.13 -0.17
N CYS A 139 8.14 -8.24 0.82
CA CYS A 139 8.93 -7.01 0.85
C CYS A 139 9.96 -6.96 1.99
N ALA A 140 10.31 -8.12 2.54
CA ALA A 140 11.24 -8.27 3.66
C ALA A 140 12.58 -7.55 3.44
N ASP A 141 13.14 -7.70 2.24
CA ASP A 141 14.44 -7.17 1.86
C ASP A 141 14.35 -5.88 1.03
N GLN A 142 13.14 -5.44 0.70
CA GLN A 142 12.95 -4.26 -0.14
C GLN A 142 13.21 -3.00 0.68
N VAL A 143 13.94 -2.05 0.09
CA VAL A 143 14.04 -0.71 0.69
C VAL A 143 12.67 -0.03 0.56
N PRO A 144 12.12 0.53 1.66
CA PRO A 144 10.87 1.28 1.61
C PRO A 144 10.92 2.44 0.63
N PHE A 145 9.84 2.71 -0.09
CA PHE A 145 9.73 3.91 -0.93
C PHE A 145 9.83 5.22 -0.13
N ASN A 146 9.42 5.20 1.14
CA ASN A 146 9.41 6.35 2.04
C ASN A 146 9.98 5.95 3.42
N PRO A 147 11.30 5.73 3.54
CA PRO A 147 11.90 5.30 4.79
C PRO A 147 11.91 6.46 5.80
N SER A 148 11.62 6.17 7.07
CA SER A 148 11.64 7.17 8.15
C SER A 148 13.05 7.62 8.56
N VAL A 149 14.08 6.89 8.13
CA VAL A 149 15.49 7.26 8.26
C VAL A 149 16.09 7.19 6.85
N ALA A 150 16.81 8.24 6.44
CA ALA A 150 17.52 8.22 5.16
C ALA A 150 18.51 7.05 5.13
N LEU A 151 18.57 6.34 4.00
CA LEU A 151 19.58 5.30 3.83
C LEU A 151 20.98 5.90 4.00
N PRO A 152 21.90 5.23 4.71
CA PRO A 152 23.30 5.63 4.68
C PRO A 152 23.83 5.57 3.23
N PRO A 153 24.75 6.47 2.86
CA PRO A 153 25.29 6.58 1.51
C PRO A 153 26.03 5.33 1.04
#